data_AF-A0AAE0JGA5-F1
#
_entry.id   AF-A0AAE0JGA5-F1
#
_cell.length_a   1.000
_cell.length_b   1.000
_cell.length_c   1.000
_cell.angle_alpha   90.00
_cell.angle_beta   90.00
_cell.angle_gamma   90.00
#
_symmetry.space_group_name_H-M   'P 1'
#
loop_
_entity.id
_entity.type
_entity.pdbx_description
1 polymer ?
#
loop_
_entity_poly.entity_id
_entity_poly.type
_entity_poly.pdbx_seq_one_letter_code
_entity_poly.pdbx_strand_id
1 'polypeptide(L)'
;MGGRYEEIGVAGFVLGGGMPGFVNLRGMGCDQVRGFEVVLGNGQVVYCSAEIRPDLYRALKGGGSNFGVVTRFDLQTYPLLKTQYTVSLYKTEDYASIIEASVAAHKEMETDPKAAYFTNFHRDFIAIGQLYADTPKGEPKAFEPFRKLESMMAPVVPKTDGTLSTLAQAIGHRPPKGKRVIFTISTKVDTDLYLAIHKTWQDVTATLPPSTEGTDLHYTIQPVTSSAARAGRDNGTGGNALGLEEVSQNWYVFTLEYPRNGDDAVHQAAMDSIYEQVRKTAEERGLLLDFVCPTFADKRQHVLRGFGEENVALIKEVAGKYDGEEVFQKLQYGGFLVRDL
;
A
#
# COMPACT_ATOMS: atom_id res chain seq x y z
N MET A 1 9.70 -11.03 -5.71
CA MET A 1 8.83 -10.47 -4.67
C MET A 1 9.32 -9.09 -4.33
N GLY A 2 8.46 -8.08 -4.29
CA GLY A 2 8.84 -6.69 -4.04
C GLY A 2 7.70 -5.73 -4.38
N GLY A 3 7.89 -4.45 -4.05
CA GLY A 3 6.98 -3.39 -4.45
C GLY A 3 7.10 -3.03 -5.94
N ARG A 4 6.33 -2.04 -6.37
CA ARG A 4 6.35 -1.49 -7.74
C ARG A 4 7.50 -0.50 -7.97
N TYR A 5 8.33 -0.26 -6.96
CA TYR A 5 9.46 0.66 -6.98
C TYR A 5 10.75 -0.09 -6.60
N GLU A 6 11.79 0.03 -7.41
CA GLU A 6 12.98 -0.83 -7.35
C GLU A 6 13.88 -0.60 -6.12
N GLU A 7 13.85 0.60 -5.52
CA GLU A 7 14.69 0.92 -4.36
C GLU A 7 14.07 0.45 -3.03
N ILE A 8 12.86 -0.13 -3.03
CA ILE A 8 12.22 -0.61 -1.80
C ILE A 8 12.98 -1.82 -1.25
N GLY A 9 13.45 -1.70 0.00
CA GLY A 9 14.06 -2.81 0.74
C GLY A 9 13.06 -3.94 1.00
N VAL A 10 13.44 -5.17 0.63
CA VAL A 10 12.59 -6.36 0.73
C VAL A 10 12.15 -6.67 2.17
N ALA A 11 13.05 -6.51 3.14
CA ALA A 11 12.77 -6.89 4.53
C ALA A 11 11.62 -6.07 5.15
N GLY A 12 11.70 -4.74 5.10
CA GLY A 12 10.64 -3.87 5.61
C GLY A 12 9.33 -4.02 4.83
N PHE A 13 9.41 -4.21 3.50
CA PHE A 13 8.25 -4.49 2.67
C PHE A 13 7.52 -5.75 3.12
N VAL A 14 8.23 -6.85 3.33
CA VAL A 14 7.66 -8.13 3.74
C VAL A 14 7.15 -8.09 5.19
N LEU A 15 7.93 -7.56 6.13
CA LEU A 15 7.56 -7.53 7.54
C LEU A 15 6.38 -6.60 7.85
N GLY A 16 6.17 -5.57 7.02
CA GLY A 16 5.00 -4.70 7.06
C GLY A 16 3.82 -5.23 6.22
N GLY A 17 3.85 -6.47 5.75
CA GLY A 17 2.84 -7.04 4.87
C GLY A 17 3.19 -6.89 3.40
N GLY A 18 3.32 -5.64 2.93
CA GLY A 18 3.78 -5.30 1.59
C GLY A 18 2.77 -5.54 0.49
N MET A 19 2.40 -4.50 -0.26
CA MET A 19 1.49 -4.61 -1.40
C MET A 19 2.26 -4.96 -2.69
N PRO A 20 2.16 -6.19 -3.24
CA PRO A 20 2.77 -6.51 -4.52
C PRO A 20 1.97 -5.92 -5.69
N GLY A 21 2.53 -5.96 -6.90
CA GLY A 21 1.84 -5.46 -8.11
C GLY A 21 0.51 -6.15 -8.44
N PHE A 22 0.33 -7.40 -8.00
CA PHE A 22 -0.90 -8.19 -8.19
C PHE A 22 -1.37 -8.79 -6.87
N VAL A 23 -1.77 -7.94 -5.93
CA VAL A 23 -2.25 -8.36 -4.61
C VAL A 23 -3.47 -9.29 -4.70
N ASN A 24 -4.36 -9.05 -5.68
CA ASN A 24 -5.58 -9.84 -5.87
C ASN A 24 -5.32 -11.29 -6.32
N LEU A 25 -4.16 -11.55 -6.92
CA LEU A 25 -3.80 -12.86 -7.47
C LEU A 25 -3.18 -13.77 -6.42
N ARG A 26 -2.39 -13.21 -5.49
CA ARG A 26 -1.55 -14.01 -4.57
C ARG A 26 -1.56 -13.53 -3.12
N GLY A 27 -2.32 -12.50 -2.78
CA GLY A 27 -2.29 -11.88 -1.46
C GLY A 27 -1.11 -10.92 -1.30
N MET A 28 -0.75 -10.66 -0.05
CA MET A 28 0.28 -9.71 0.33
C MET A 28 1.70 -10.26 0.10
N GLY A 29 2.70 -9.39 0.23
CA GLY A 29 4.11 -9.75 0.13
C GLY A 29 4.52 -10.79 1.19
N CYS A 30 4.04 -10.58 2.42
CA CYS A 30 4.29 -11.46 3.56
C CYS A 30 3.71 -12.87 3.35
N ASP A 31 2.62 -12.99 2.60
CA ASP A 31 1.96 -14.26 2.32
C ASP A 31 2.82 -15.22 1.48
N GLN A 32 3.89 -14.71 0.86
CA GLN A 32 4.80 -15.54 0.06
C GLN A 32 6.00 -16.07 0.86
N VAL A 33 6.10 -15.75 2.15
CA VAL A 33 7.20 -16.23 2.99
C VAL A 33 6.90 -17.63 3.51
N ARG A 34 7.87 -18.54 3.43
CA ARG A 34 7.81 -19.92 3.92
C ARG A 34 8.55 -20.12 5.24
N GLY A 35 9.50 -19.24 5.55
CA GLY A 35 10.17 -19.23 6.84
C GLY A 35 11.04 -18.00 7.03
N PHE A 36 11.41 -17.77 8.29
CA PHE A 36 12.31 -16.70 8.70
C PHE A 36 13.42 -17.27 9.59
N GLU A 37 14.64 -16.75 9.42
CA GLU A 37 15.69 -16.83 10.42
C GLU A 37 15.75 -15.50 11.17
N VAL A 38 15.76 -15.56 12.50
CA VAL A 38 15.55 -14.41 13.38
C VAL A 38 16.57 -14.43 14.51
N VAL A 39 17.27 -13.31 14.69
CA VAL A 39 18.09 -13.04 15.88
C VAL A 39 17.20 -12.35 16.92
N LEU A 40 16.99 -13.03 18.05
CA LEU A 40 16.18 -12.54 19.17
C LEU A 40 16.94 -11.53 20.04
N GLY A 41 16.23 -10.87 20.97
CA GLY A 41 16.81 -9.86 21.86
C GLY A 41 17.93 -10.40 22.74
N ASN A 42 17.84 -11.67 23.11
CA ASN A 42 18.86 -12.40 23.88
C ASN A 42 20.04 -12.93 23.03
N GLY A 43 20.10 -12.59 21.74
CA GLY A 43 21.14 -13.00 20.79
C GLY A 43 20.99 -14.43 20.23
N GLN A 44 19.97 -15.19 20.61
CA GLN A 44 19.72 -16.51 20.02
C GLN A 44 19.24 -16.39 18.57
N VAL A 45 19.72 -17.28 17.71
CA VAL A 45 19.23 -17.43 16.34
C VAL A 45 18.17 -18.53 16.32
N VAL A 46 16.97 -18.20 15.88
CA VAL A 46 15.86 -19.14 15.74
C VAL A 46 15.34 -19.17 14.31
N TYR A 47 14.78 -20.31 13.93
CA TYR A 47 14.03 -20.46 12.68
C TYR A 47 12.53 -20.60 12.99
N CYS A 48 11.69 -19.97 12.18
CA CYS A 48 10.24 -20.17 12.23
C CYS A 48 9.62 -20.39 10.84
N SER A 49 8.55 -21.17 10.81
CA SER A 49 7.74 -21.53 9.65
C SER A 49 6.32 -21.87 10.10
N ALA A 50 5.45 -22.32 9.18
CA ALA A 50 4.12 -22.80 9.52
C ALA A 50 4.11 -24.00 10.50
N GLU A 51 5.20 -24.76 10.58
CA GLU A 51 5.32 -25.96 11.42
C GLU A 51 6.23 -25.75 12.65
N ILE A 52 7.12 -24.77 12.58
CA ILE A 52 8.13 -24.50 13.62
C ILE A 52 7.89 -23.09 14.14
N ARG A 53 7.55 -22.92 15.42
CA ARG A 53 7.22 -21.60 16.01
C ARG A 53 6.18 -20.83 15.16
N PRO A 54 5.00 -21.44 14.91
CA PRO A 54 3.98 -20.87 14.02
C PRO A 54 3.45 -19.51 14.50
N ASP A 55 3.51 -19.26 15.82
CA ASP A 55 3.19 -17.99 16.46
C ASP A 55 4.10 -16.85 15.99
N LEU A 56 5.43 -17.05 16.10
CA LEU A 56 6.44 -16.09 15.62
C LEU A 56 6.35 -15.90 14.10
N TYR A 57 6.17 -17.00 13.37
CA TYR A 57 6.04 -16.98 11.92
C TYR A 57 4.82 -16.18 11.44
N ARG A 58 3.63 -16.38 12.02
CA ARG A 58 2.43 -15.58 11.69
C ARG A 58 2.61 -14.11 12.09
N ALA A 59 3.18 -13.83 13.27
CA ALA A 59 3.35 -12.48 13.77
C ALA A 59 4.33 -11.64 12.91
N LEU A 60 5.41 -12.23 12.40
CA LEU A 60 6.36 -11.57 11.48
C LEU A 60 5.74 -11.19 10.12
N LYS A 61 4.61 -11.80 9.74
CA LYS A 61 3.88 -11.50 8.50
C LYS A 61 2.95 -10.31 8.71
N GLY A 62 3.51 -9.14 9.01
CA GLY A 62 2.79 -7.88 9.20
C GLY A 62 3.18 -7.12 10.47
N GLY A 63 3.63 -7.83 11.51
CA GLY A 63 3.99 -7.25 12.81
C GLY A 63 5.35 -6.53 12.86
N GLY A 64 6.02 -6.31 11.72
CA GLY A 64 7.26 -5.55 11.69
C GLY A 64 8.41 -6.22 12.44
N SER A 65 9.23 -5.41 13.12
CA SER A 65 10.45 -5.82 13.82
C SER A 65 10.26 -6.03 15.33
N ASN A 66 9.03 -6.24 15.80
CA ASN A 66 8.69 -6.34 17.23
C ASN A 66 9.31 -7.52 17.99
N PHE A 67 9.91 -8.48 17.27
CA PHE A 67 10.26 -9.79 17.82
C PHE A 67 11.75 -10.14 17.68
N GLY A 68 12.49 -9.41 16.84
CA GLY A 68 13.77 -9.89 16.35
C GLY A 68 14.28 -9.16 15.11
N VAL A 69 15.57 -9.32 14.85
CA VAL A 69 16.18 -8.96 13.55
C VAL A 69 16.08 -10.16 12.63
N VAL A 70 15.31 -10.04 11.56
CA VAL A 70 15.24 -11.10 10.53
C VAL A 70 16.49 -11.05 9.65
N THR A 71 17.26 -12.13 9.65
CA THR A 71 18.50 -12.27 8.87
C THR A 71 18.31 -13.06 7.58
N ARG A 72 17.26 -13.88 7.49
CA ARG A 72 16.93 -14.67 6.30
C ARG A 72 15.43 -14.76 6.07
N PHE A 73 15.03 -14.72 4.80
CA PHE A 73 13.67 -14.96 4.33
C PHE A 73 13.70 -16.13 3.35
N ASP A 74 12.94 -17.18 3.62
CA ASP A 74 12.74 -18.29 2.68
C ASP A 74 11.47 -17.97 1.87
N LEU A 75 11.62 -17.56 0.60
CA LEU A 75 10.53 -17.03 -0.21
C LEU A 75 10.02 -18.05 -1.24
N GLN A 76 8.69 -18.15 -1.35
CA GLN A 76 8.05 -18.85 -2.46
C GLN A 76 8.33 -18.12 -3.77
N THR A 77 8.81 -18.87 -4.76
CA THR A 77 8.95 -18.38 -6.14
C THR A 77 7.90 -19.01 -7.04
N TYR A 78 7.66 -18.36 -8.18
CA TYR A 78 6.71 -18.78 -9.19
C TYR A 78 7.36 -18.63 -10.57
N PRO A 79 6.86 -19.34 -11.60
CA PRO A 79 7.23 -19.05 -12.98
C PRO A 79 7.08 -17.56 -13.29
N LEU A 80 7.98 -17.05 -14.14
CA LEU A 80 8.01 -15.65 -14.52
C LEU A 80 6.63 -15.22 -15.05
N LEU A 81 6.02 -14.27 -14.36
CA LEU A 81 4.73 -13.72 -14.75
C LEU A 81 4.95 -12.70 -15.86
N LYS A 82 4.45 -13.02 -17.06
CA LYS A 82 4.32 -12.04 -18.12
C LYS A 82 3.26 -11.03 -17.72
N THR A 83 3.48 -9.77 -18.08
CA THR A 83 2.61 -8.67 -17.66
C THR A 83 2.48 -7.65 -18.77
N GLN A 84 1.26 -7.42 -19.22
CA GLN A 84 0.93 -6.27 -20.04
C GLN A 84 0.66 -5.06 -19.15
N TYR A 85 1.22 -3.91 -19.49
CA TYR A 85 1.00 -2.69 -18.73
C TYR A 85 1.01 -1.44 -19.60
N THR A 86 0.33 -0.38 -19.13
CA THR A 86 0.37 0.97 -19.71
C THR A 86 0.19 1.98 -18.59
N VAL A 87 0.76 3.18 -18.75
CA VAL A 87 0.51 4.31 -17.84
C VAL A 87 0.21 5.53 -18.71
N SER A 88 -0.96 6.11 -18.50
CA SER A 88 -1.46 7.24 -19.28
C SER A 88 -1.77 8.43 -18.39
N LEU A 89 -1.51 9.63 -18.91
CA LEU A 89 -1.85 10.90 -18.27
C LEU A 89 -3.15 11.45 -18.81
N TYR A 90 -3.95 12.03 -17.94
CA TYR A 90 -5.25 12.63 -18.21
C TYR A 90 -5.31 14.04 -17.62
N LYS A 91 -6.19 14.87 -18.19
CA LYS A 91 -6.45 16.22 -17.70
C LYS A 91 -7.10 16.19 -16.32
N THR A 92 -6.71 17.14 -15.45
CA THR A 92 -7.22 17.21 -14.07
C THR A 92 -8.68 17.62 -13.99
N GLU A 93 -9.20 18.34 -14.99
CA GLU A 93 -10.61 18.75 -15.05
C GLU A 93 -11.58 17.56 -15.18
N ASP A 94 -11.10 16.40 -15.64
CA ASP A 94 -11.88 15.18 -15.83
C ASP A 94 -11.89 14.25 -14.59
N TYR A 95 -11.46 14.76 -13.43
CA TYR A 95 -11.33 13.96 -12.20
C TYR A 95 -12.59 13.17 -11.85
N ALA A 96 -13.79 13.73 -12.08
CA ALA A 96 -15.05 13.07 -11.76
C ALA A 96 -15.26 11.80 -12.62
N SER A 97 -15.13 11.91 -13.94
CA SER A 97 -15.22 10.77 -14.86
C SER A 97 -14.14 9.73 -14.58
N ILE A 98 -12.92 10.17 -14.23
CA ILE A 98 -11.82 9.27 -13.87
C ILE A 98 -12.10 8.52 -12.56
N ILE A 99 -12.71 9.17 -11.57
CA ILE A 99 -13.15 8.55 -10.32
C ILE A 99 -14.24 7.49 -10.63
N GLU A 100 -15.25 7.83 -11.41
CA GLU A 100 -16.30 6.89 -11.83
C GLU A 100 -15.73 5.69 -12.58
N ALA A 101 -14.82 5.95 -13.53
CA ALA A 101 -14.13 4.89 -14.28
C ALA A 101 -13.27 4.01 -13.37
N SER A 102 -12.60 4.60 -12.37
CA SER A 102 -11.82 3.86 -11.38
C SER A 102 -12.72 2.93 -10.56
N VAL A 103 -13.83 3.42 -10.01
CA VAL A 103 -14.78 2.59 -9.26
C VAL A 103 -15.37 1.47 -10.12
N ALA A 104 -15.72 1.76 -11.38
CA ALA A 104 -16.21 0.75 -12.32
C ALA A 104 -15.15 -0.31 -12.65
N ALA A 105 -13.88 0.09 -12.85
CA ALA A 105 -12.78 -0.84 -13.10
C ALA A 105 -12.52 -1.74 -11.87
N HIS A 106 -12.59 -1.17 -10.66
CA HIS A 106 -12.49 -1.94 -9.43
C HIS A 106 -13.57 -3.02 -9.35
N LYS A 107 -14.82 -2.68 -9.68
CA LYS A 107 -15.92 -3.66 -9.70
C LYS A 107 -15.65 -4.82 -10.66
N GLU A 108 -15.07 -4.57 -11.83
CA GLU A 108 -14.70 -5.64 -12.76
C GLU A 108 -13.55 -6.50 -12.22
N MET A 109 -12.57 -5.90 -11.53
CA MET A 109 -11.44 -6.61 -10.91
C MET A 109 -11.86 -7.65 -9.86
N GLU A 110 -13.00 -7.47 -9.18
CA GLU A 110 -13.53 -8.47 -8.22
C GLU A 110 -13.75 -9.85 -8.87
N THR A 111 -13.96 -9.88 -10.19
CA THR A 111 -14.14 -11.11 -10.97
C THR A 111 -12.96 -11.44 -11.89
N ASP A 112 -11.97 -10.55 -11.99
CA ASP A 112 -10.75 -10.73 -12.78
C ASP A 112 -9.50 -10.41 -11.93
N PRO A 113 -9.00 -11.37 -11.13
CA PRO A 113 -7.87 -11.15 -10.22
C PRO A 113 -6.54 -10.93 -10.95
N LYS A 114 -6.50 -11.08 -12.29
CA LYS A 114 -5.32 -10.74 -13.10
C LYS A 114 -5.22 -9.23 -13.35
N ALA A 115 -6.34 -8.50 -13.26
CA ALA A 115 -6.34 -7.06 -13.43
C ALA A 115 -5.91 -6.34 -12.15
N ALA A 116 -5.09 -5.32 -12.32
CA ALA A 116 -4.76 -4.33 -11.31
C ALA A 116 -4.63 -2.96 -11.97
N TYR A 117 -4.93 -1.91 -11.21
CA TYR A 117 -4.63 -0.54 -11.64
C TYR A 117 -4.24 0.31 -10.43
N PHE A 118 -3.76 1.51 -10.70
CA PHE A 118 -3.71 2.59 -9.72
C PHE A 118 -4.12 3.90 -10.40
N THR A 119 -4.68 4.82 -9.61
CA THR A 119 -5.00 6.18 -10.06
C THR A 119 -4.28 7.17 -9.16
N ASN A 120 -3.37 7.96 -9.73
CA ASN A 120 -2.62 8.99 -9.02
C ASN A 120 -3.11 10.37 -9.45
N PHE A 121 -3.53 11.18 -8.48
CA PHE A 121 -4.00 12.55 -8.67
C PHE A 121 -2.88 13.50 -8.27
N HIS A 122 -2.41 14.27 -9.24
CA HIS A 122 -1.40 15.31 -9.11
C HIS A 122 -2.00 16.65 -9.56
N ARG A 123 -1.36 17.77 -9.22
CA ARG A 123 -1.86 19.12 -9.56
C ARG A 123 -1.97 19.37 -11.07
N ASP A 124 -1.04 18.79 -11.82
CA ASP A 124 -0.86 19.05 -13.24
C ASP A 124 -1.45 17.96 -14.15
N PHE A 125 -1.73 16.78 -13.60
CA PHE A 125 -2.27 15.64 -14.36
C PHE A 125 -2.89 14.59 -13.42
N ILE A 126 -3.65 13.67 -14.01
CA ILE A 126 -4.06 12.44 -13.35
C ILE A 126 -3.44 11.27 -14.10
N ALA A 127 -2.71 10.40 -13.41
CA ALA A 127 -2.07 9.23 -14.01
C ALA A 127 -2.87 7.96 -13.70
N ILE A 128 -3.17 7.17 -14.72
CA ILE A 128 -3.78 5.84 -14.56
C ILE A 128 -2.80 4.80 -15.08
N GLY A 129 -2.34 3.93 -14.18
CA GLY A 129 -1.55 2.75 -14.54
C GLY A 129 -2.44 1.52 -14.59
N GLN A 130 -2.47 0.83 -15.72
CA GLN A 130 -3.21 -0.41 -15.92
C GLN A 130 -2.22 -1.58 -16.04
N LEU A 131 -2.46 -2.67 -15.31
CA LEU A 131 -1.58 -3.83 -15.24
C LEU A 131 -2.40 -5.12 -15.38
N TYR A 132 -1.99 -6.01 -16.27
CA TYR A 132 -2.62 -7.31 -16.44
C TYR A 132 -1.62 -8.44 -16.26
N ALA A 133 -1.94 -9.41 -15.40
CA ALA A 133 -1.12 -10.59 -15.10
C ALA A 133 -1.15 -11.64 -16.23
N ASP A 134 -0.97 -11.20 -17.47
CA ASP A 134 -0.83 -11.98 -18.71
C ASP A 134 -0.45 -11.02 -19.85
N THR A 135 -0.35 -11.52 -21.08
CA THR A 135 -0.22 -10.71 -22.30
C THR A 135 -1.34 -11.05 -23.30
N PRO A 136 -2.59 -10.67 -23.01
CA PRO A 136 -3.72 -10.99 -23.86
C PRO A 136 -3.61 -10.22 -25.19
N LYS A 137 -4.06 -10.86 -26.28
CA LYS A 137 -4.12 -10.20 -27.60
C LYS A 137 -5.17 -9.09 -27.66
N GLY A 138 -6.22 -9.20 -26.85
CA GLY A 138 -7.27 -8.19 -26.71
C GLY A 138 -7.13 -7.39 -25.42
N GLU A 139 -7.89 -6.32 -25.31
CA GLU A 139 -7.91 -5.48 -24.11
C GLU A 139 -8.73 -6.16 -23.00
N PRO A 140 -8.19 -6.31 -21.78
CA PRO A 140 -8.93 -6.83 -20.65
C PRO A 140 -10.23 -6.04 -20.41
N LYS A 141 -11.32 -6.77 -20.13
CA LYS A 141 -12.65 -6.18 -19.85
C LYS A 141 -12.59 -5.23 -18.66
N ALA A 142 -11.79 -5.56 -17.64
CA ALA A 142 -11.60 -4.73 -16.45
C ALA A 142 -11.15 -3.29 -16.73
N PHE A 143 -10.54 -3.04 -17.89
CA PHE A 143 -10.08 -1.70 -18.30
C PHE A 143 -11.00 -0.99 -19.30
N GLU A 144 -12.16 -1.57 -19.62
CA GLU A 144 -13.17 -0.91 -20.45
C GLU A 144 -13.59 0.47 -19.91
N PRO A 145 -13.78 0.67 -18.59
CA PRO A 145 -14.14 1.99 -18.06
C PRO A 145 -13.12 3.08 -18.43
N PHE A 146 -11.82 2.79 -18.38
CA PHE A 146 -10.79 3.78 -18.72
C PHE A 146 -10.70 4.09 -20.22
N ARG A 147 -11.13 3.16 -21.09
CA ARG A 147 -11.15 3.36 -22.54
C ARG A 147 -12.22 4.35 -23.00
N LYS A 148 -13.21 4.64 -22.14
CA LYS A 148 -14.29 5.60 -22.41
C LYS A 148 -13.90 7.05 -22.06
N LEU A 149 -12.75 7.25 -21.42
CA LEU A 149 -12.24 8.58 -21.06
C LEU A 149 -11.69 9.29 -22.31
N GLU A 150 -12.15 10.51 -22.54
CA GLU A 150 -11.74 11.33 -23.70
C GLU A 150 -10.60 12.33 -23.37
N SER A 151 -10.30 12.48 -22.08
CA SER A 151 -9.34 13.48 -21.56
C SER A 151 -7.87 13.04 -21.59
N MET A 152 -7.57 11.90 -22.20
CA MET A 152 -6.19 11.38 -22.26
C MET A 152 -5.27 12.37 -22.99
N MET A 153 -4.16 12.74 -22.36
CA MET A 153 -3.15 13.61 -22.91
C MET A 153 -2.12 12.81 -23.72
N ALA A 154 -1.45 11.85 -23.07
CA ALA A 154 -0.44 10.99 -23.67
C ALA A 154 -0.18 9.75 -22.79
N PRO A 155 0.24 8.61 -23.38
CA PRO A 155 0.84 7.52 -22.61
C PRO A 155 2.27 7.90 -22.21
N VAL A 156 2.57 7.93 -20.91
CA VAL A 156 3.96 8.04 -20.41
C VAL A 156 4.68 6.70 -20.46
N VAL A 157 3.93 5.61 -20.30
CA VAL A 157 4.40 4.26 -20.57
C VAL A 157 3.45 3.67 -21.61
N PRO A 158 3.88 3.51 -22.87
CA PRO A 158 3.08 2.87 -23.90
C PRO A 158 2.68 1.45 -23.47
N LYS A 159 1.58 0.95 -24.05
CA LYS A 159 1.17 -0.44 -23.84
C LYS A 159 2.32 -1.39 -24.18
N THR A 160 2.78 -2.13 -23.19
CA THR A 160 3.98 -2.94 -23.26
C THR A 160 3.70 -4.33 -22.70
N ASP A 161 4.09 -5.36 -23.45
CA ASP A 161 4.16 -6.74 -22.97
C ASP A 161 5.55 -6.97 -22.36
N GLY A 162 5.62 -7.13 -21.04
CA GLY A 162 6.87 -7.29 -20.32
C GLY A 162 6.70 -8.10 -19.05
N THR A 163 7.26 -7.61 -17.95
CA THR A 163 7.20 -8.23 -16.62
C THR A 163 6.98 -7.15 -15.56
N LEU A 164 6.71 -7.56 -14.32
CA LEU A 164 6.73 -6.61 -13.19
C LEU A 164 8.07 -5.87 -13.04
N SER A 165 9.19 -6.49 -13.42
CA SER A 165 10.50 -5.85 -13.35
C SER A 165 10.62 -4.72 -14.38
N THR A 166 10.17 -4.94 -15.61
CA THR A 166 10.24 -3.92 -16.66
C THR A 166 9.23 -2.81 -16.40
N LEU A 167 8.09 -3.12 -15.78
CA LEU A 167 7.17 -2.12 -15.27
C LEU A 167 7.83 -1.25 -14.20
N ALA A 168 8.43 -1.85 -13.17
CA ALA A 168 9.08 -1.12 -12.07
C ALA A 168 10.16 -0.16 -12.57
N GLN A 169 10.92 -0.57 -13.60
CA GLN A 169 11.89 0.28 -14.29
C GLN A 169 11.21 1.40 -15.07
N ALA A 170 10.12 1.11 -15.78
CA ALA A 170 9.39 2.08 -16.60
C ALA A 170 8.69 3.18 -15.79
N ILE A 171 8.22 2.86 -14.58
CA ILE A 171 7.60 3.83 -13.65
C ILE A 171 8.57 4.32 -12.58
N GLY A 172 9.84 3.93 -12.66
CA GLY A 172 10.88 4.33 -11.72
C GLY A 172 11.10 5.84 -11.78
N HIS A 173 10.71 6.53 -10.70
CA HIS A 173 11.00 7.95 -10.50
C HIS A 173 11.91 8.13 -9.30
N ARG A 174 13.04 8.84 -9.44
CA ARG A 174 13.86 9.19 -8.27
C ARG A 174 13.21 10.33 -7.50
N PRO A 175 12.87 10.16 -6.21
CA PRO A 175 12.32 11.23 -5.40
C PRO A 175 13.15 12.50 -5.51
N PRO A 176 12.52 13.68 -5.62
CA PRO A 176 13.24 14.94 -5.52
C PRO A 176 14.01 15.01 -4.20
N LYS A 177 15.14 15.69 -4.21
CA LYS A 177 15.93 15.94 -2.99
C LYS A 177 15.14 16.88 -2.07
N GLY A 178 14.37 16.33 -1.15
CA GLY A 178 13.49 17.11 -0.28
C GLY A 178 13.17 16.42 1.04
N LYS A 179 12.19 16.98 1.73
CA LYS A 179 11.47 16.34 2.82
C LYS A 179 10.18 15.74 2.27
N ARG A 180 9.65 14.75 2.98
CA ARG A 180 8.41 14.06 2.60
C ARG A 180 7.56 13.78 3.83
N VAL A 181 6.26 14.01 3.71
CA VAL A 181 5.23 13.50 4.62
C VAL A 181 4.33 12.56 3.83
N ILE A 182 4.02 11.41 4.40
CA ILE A 182 3.19 10.37 3.77
C ILE A 182 2.23 9.82 4.81
N PHE A 183 0.99 9.52 4.43
CA PHE A 183 0.09 8.73 5.26
C PHE A 183 -0.87 7.92 4.38
N THR A 184 -1.54 6.95 5.00
CA THR A 184 -2.54 6.12 4.32
C THR A 184 -3.87 6.04 5.04
N ILE A 185 -4.96 5.89 4.29
CA ILE A 185 -6.30 5.65 4.81
C ILE A 185 -6.91 4.51 4.00
N SER A 186 -7.58 3.58 4.67
CA SER A 186 -8.28 2.47 4.02
C SER A 186 -9.79 2.71 4.10
N THR A 187 -10.50 2.51 2.99
CA THR A 187 -11.97 2.64 2.96
C THR A 187 -12.59 1.55 2.09
N LYS A 188 -13.88 1.29 2.30
CA LYS A 188 -14.73 0.61 1.30
C LYS A 188 -14.83 1.46 0.02
N VAL A 189 -15.17 0.83 -1.10
CA VAL A 189 -15.32 1.49 -2.40
C VAL A 189 -16.63 2.27 -2.46
N ASP A 190 -16.57 3.57 -2.75
CA ASP A 190 -17.73 4.43 -2.92
C ASP A 190 -17.39 5.67 -3.76
N THR A 191 -18.15 5.93 -4.82
CA THR A 191 -17.88 7.05 -5.74
C THR A 191 -17.99 8.40 -5.06
N ASP A 192 -19.01 8.60 -4.22
CA ASP A 192 -19.24 9.89 -3.57
C ASP A 192 -18.17 10.21 -2.52
N LEU A 193 -17.67 9.19 -1.81
CA LEU A 193 -16.52 9.32 -0.93
C LEU A 193 -15.26 9.73 -1.70
N TYR A 194 -15.00 9.13 -2.87
CA TYR A 194 -13.84 9.50 -3.69
C TYR A 194 -13.90 10.96 -4.14
N LEU A 195 -15.07 11.42 -4.57
CA LEU A 195 -15.31 12.81 -4.96
C LEU A 195 -15.10 13.76 -3.77
N ALA A 196 -15.61 13.41 -2.59
CA ALA A 196 -15.41 14.19 -1.37
C ALA A 196 -13.92 14.26 -0.99
N ILE A 197 -13.20 13.14 -1.04
CA ILE A 197 -11.76 13.07 -0.79
C ILE A 197 -10.98 13.95 -1.77
N HIS A 198 -11.30 13.87 -3.06
CA HIS A 198 -10.65 14.70 -4.08
C HIS A 198 -10.88 16.19 -3.79
N LYS A 199 -12.09 16.57 -3.39
CA LYS A 199 -12.42 17.94 -3.04
C LYS A 199 -11.63 18.44 -1.83
N THR A 200 -11.56 17.66 -0.75
CA THR A 200 -10.69 17.96 0.41
C THR A 200 -9.23 18.15 -0.02
N TRP A 201 -8.73 17.26 -0.87
CA TRP A 201 -7.36 17.37 -1.40
C TRP A 201 -7.17 18.65 -2.21
N GLN A 202 -8.11 19.02 -3.10
CA GLN A 202 -8.03 20.27 -3.89
C GLN A 202 -8.01 21.51 -2.98
N ASP A 203 -8.88 21.54 -1.97
CA ASP A 203 -9.00 22.68 -1.06
C ASP A 203 -7.72 22.87 -0.23
N VAL A 204 -7.11 21.78 0.26
CA VAL A 204 -5.83 21.87 0.98
C VAL A 204 -4.68 22.21 0.03
N THR A 205 -4.64 21.60 -1.15
CA THR A 205 -3.64 21.85 -2.19
C THR A 205 -3.57 23.34 -2.54
N ALA A 206 -4.71 24.03 -2.61
CA ALA A 206 -4.80 25.46 -2.90
C ALA A 206 -4.16 26.37 -1.82
N THR A 207 -3.92 25.86 -0.61
CA THR A 207 -3.28 26.62 0.47
C THR A 207 -1.76 26.44 0.53
N LEU A 208 -1.23 25.47 -0.21
CA LEU A 208 0.20 25.16 -0.24
C LEU A 208 0.92 25.95 -1.35
N PRO A 209 2.24 26.20 -1.21
CA PRO A 209 3.05 26.75 -2.29
C PRO A 209 2.88 25.98 -3.61
N PRO A 210 3.02 26.62 -4.78
CA PRO A 210 2.88 25.96 -6.07
C PRO A 210 3.97 24.92 -6.32
N SER A 211 3.72 23.98 -7.24
CA SER A 211 4.70 22.95 -7.64
C SER A 211 5.99 23.54 -8.20
N THR A 212 5.93 24.74 -8.78
CA THR A 212 7.08 25.51 -9.26
C THR A 212 8.05 25.91 -8.15
N GLU A 213 7.61 25.92 -6.90
CA GLU A 213 8.47 26.15 -5.71
C GLU A 213 8.96 24.83 -5.08
N GLY A 214 8.71 23.70 -5.73
CA GLY A 214 9.15 22.37 -5.28
C GLY A 214 8.24 21.73 -4.22
N THR A 215 7.02 22.25 -4.03
CA THR A 215 5.99 21.64 -3.17
C THR A 215 5.04 20.82 -4.01
N ASP A 216 5.12 19.50 -3.88
CA ASP A 216 4.30 18.55 -4.62
C ASP A 216 3.41 17.76 -3.66
N LEU A 217 2.11 18.05 -3.71
CA LEU A 217 1.08 17.29 -3.00
C LEU A 217 0.34 16.44 -4.03
N HIS A 218 0.32 15.13 -3.84
CA HIS A 218 -0.42 14.21 -4.68
C HIS A 218 -1.00 13.06 -3.83
N TYR A 219 -1.95 12.31 -4.38
CA TYR A 219 -2.42 11.08 -3.74
C TYR A 219 -2.68 9.97 -4.74
N THR A 220 -2.51 8.73 -4.29
CA THR A 220 -2.75 7.54 -5.11
C THR A 220 -3.86 6.70 -4.49
N ILE A 221 -4.80 6.28 -5.33
CA ILE A 221 -5.79 5.26 -4.98
C ILE A 221 -5.22 3.90 -5.38
N GLN A 222 -5.08 3.02 -4.40
CA GLN A 222 -4.60 1.64 -4.58
C GLN A 222 -5.76 0.66 -4.32
N PRO A 223 -6.36 0.11 -5.39
CA PRO A 223 -7.43 -0.89 -5.28
C PRO A 223 -6.95 -2.21 -4.68
N VAL A 224 -7.73 -2.75 -3.75
CA VAL A 224 -7.54 -4.06 -3.14
C VAL A 224 -8.90 -4.75 -3.12
N THR A 225 -9.04 -5.81 -3.93
CA THR A 225 -10.32 -6.53 -4.02
C THR A 225 -10.53 -7.44 -2.83
N SER A 226 -11.76 -7.92 -2.65
CA SER A 226 -12.07 -8.94 -1.63
C SER A 226 -11.20 -10.20 -1.76
N SER A 227 -10.74 -10.54 -2.98
CA SER A 227 -9.93 -11.74 -3.22
C SER A 227 -8.53 -11.64 -2.63
N ALA A 228 -7.99 -10.43 -2.42
CA ALA A 228 -6.68 -10.25 -1.81
C ALA A 228 -6.63 -10.83 -0.39
N ALA A 229 -7.67 -10.58 0.42
CA ALA A 229 -7.80 -11.11 1.77
C ALA A 229 -7.92 -12.65 1.77
N ARG A 230 -8.74 -13.21 0.85
CA ARG A 230 -8.86 -14.67 0.67
C ARG A 230 -7.53 -15.31 0.28
N ALA A 231 -6.84 -14.74 -0.71
CA ALA A 231 -5.57 -15.27 -1.20
C ALA A 231 -4.48 -15.34 -0.12
N GLY A 232 -4.50 -14.40 0.84
CA GLY A 232 -3.59 -14.44 2.00
C GLY A 232 -3.92 -15.52 3.02
N ARG A 233 -5.21 -15.77 3.29
CA ARG A 233 -5.66 -16.78 4.26
C ARG A 233 -5.57 -18.20 3.71
N ASP A 234 -5.94 -18.40 2.44
CA ASP A 234 -6.19 -19.74 1.88
C ASP A 234 -4.96 -20.37 1.21
N ASN A 235 -3.80 -19.70 1.25
CA ASN A 235 -2.56 -20.15 0.57
C ASN A 235 -1.76 -21.24 1.32
N GLY A 236 -2.28 -21.77 2.42
CA GLY A 236 -1.63 -22.81 3.23
C GLY A 236 -0.37 -22.35 3.97
N THR A 237 -0.18 -21.04 4.18
CA THR A 237 1.00 -20.46 4.85
C THR A 237 0.73 -20.06 6.31
N GLY A 238 -0.30 -20.62 6.96
CA GLY A 238 -0.66 -20.27 8.33
C GLY A 238 -1.20 -18.84 8.53
N GLY A 239 -1.56 -18.15 7.44
CA GLY A 239 -2.10 -16.79 7.48
C GLY A 239 -1.07 -15.70 7.82
N ASN A 240 -1.55 -14.48 8.04
CA ASN A 240 -0.74 -13.31 8.39
C ASN A 240 -1.39 -12.54 9.56
N ALA A 241 -0.75 -11.47 10.01
CA ALA A 241 -1.21 -10.69 11.15
C ALA A 241 -1.90 -9.36 10.77
N LEU A 242 -2.18 -9.13 9.48
CA LEU A 242 -2.65 -7.83 8.98
C LEU A 242 -4.13 -7.56 9.28
N GLY A 243 -4.94 -8.61 9.46
CA GLY A 243 -6.38 -8.44 9.74
C GLY A 243 -7.20 -7.87 8.59
N LEU A 244 -6.78 -8.06 7.34
CA LEU A 244 -7.51 -7.56 6.17
C LEU A 244 -8.92 -8.15 6.10
N GLU A 245 -9.92 -7.27 6.15
CA GLU A 245 -11.32 -7.62 5.90
C GLU A 245 -11.52 -8.09 4.46
N GLU A 246 -12.40 -9.08 4.28
CA GLU A 246 -12.78 -9.61 2.97
C GLU A 246 -13.85 -8.74 2.30
N VAL A 247 -13.51 -7.47 2.09
CA VAL A 247 -14.37 -6.49 1.43
C VAL A 247 -13.59 -5.82 0.31
N SER A 248 -14.32 -5.33 -0.69
CA SER A 248 -13.75 -4.46 -1.71
C SER A 248 -13.31 -3.15 -1.06
N GLN A 249 -12.03 -2.83 -1.15
CA GLN A 249 -11.43 -1.73 -0.39
C GLN A 249 -10.33 -1.01 -1.16
N ASN A 250 -10.08 0.24 -0.79
CA ASN A 250 -8.99 1.02 -1.39
C ASN A 250 -8.12 1.60 -0.31
N TRP A 251 -6.83 1.66 -0.61
CA TRP A 251 -5.86 2.35 0.21
C TRP A 251 -5.45 3.63 -0.49
N TYR A 252 -5.78 4.75 0.12
CA TYR A 252 -5.31 6.06 -0.33
C TYR A 252 -3.92 6.27 0.24
N VAL A 253 -3.01 6.74 -0.59
CA VAL A 253 -1.65 7.10 -0.17
C VAL A 253 -1.46 8.56 -0.53
N PHE A 254 -1.50 9.43 0.47
CA PHE A 254 -1.24 10.86 0.32
C PHE A 254 0.25 11.10 0.52
N THR A 255 0.87 11.88 -0.35
CA THR A 255 2.29 12.20 -0.27
C THR A 255 2.49 13.66 -0.56
N LEU A 256 3.21 14.33 0.34
CA LEU A 256 3.65 15.70 0.21
C LEU A 256 5.16 15.73 0.20
N GLU A 257 5.74 16.19 -0.89
CA GLU A 257 7.18 16.44 -1.03
C GLU A 257 7.43 17.94 -1.07
N TYR A 258 8.49 18.39 -0.39
CA TYR A 258 8.80 19.81 -0.30
C TYR A 258 10.29 20.06 -0.08
N PRO A 259 10.82 21.26 -0.38
CA PRO A 259 12.24 21.56 -0.25
C PRO A 259 12.76 21.41 1.19
N ARG A 260 14.05 21.12 1.36
CA ARG A 260 14.65 20.96 2.70
C ARG A 260 14.54 22.20 3.58
N ASN A 261 14.54 23.38 2.98
CA ASN A 261 14.36 24.67 3.63
C ASN A 261 12.88 25.12 3.70
N GLY A 262 11.94 24.27 3.28
CA GLY A 262 10.51 24.53 3.43
C GLY A 262 10.06 24.46 4.89
N ASP A 263 8.94 25.10 5.18
CA ASP A 263 8.36 25.22 6.52
C ASP A 263 7.66 23.92 6.94
N ASP A 264 8.27 23.16 7.84
CA ASP A 264 7.72 21.87 8.29
C ASP A 264 6.34 22.01 8.93
N ALA A 265 6.05 23.10 9.64
CA ALA A 265 4.77 23.28 10.33
C ALA A 265 3.62 23.46 9.33
N VAL A 266 3.83 24.25 8.27
CA VAL A 266 2.84 24.47 7.20
C VAL A 266 2.53 23.17 6.46
N HIS A 267 3.56 22.46 6.02
CA HIS A 267 3.38 21.20 5.27
C HIS A 267 2.76 20.11 6.14
N GLN A 268 3.14 20.05 7.42
CA GLN A 268 2.59 19.07 8.35
C GLN A 268 1.11 19.35 8.66
N ALA A 269 0.74 20.61 8.91
CA ALA A 269 -0.63 21.02 9.16
C ALA A 269 -1.55 20.74 7.96
N ALA A 270 -1.05 20.94 6.73
CA ALA A 270 -1.80 20.60 5.53
C ALA A 270 -2.11 19.09 5.46
N MET A 271 -1.11 18.24 5.73
CA MET A 271 -1.29 16.79 5.71
C MET A 271 -2.21 16.29 6.83
N ASP A 272 -2.11 16.88 8.03
CA ASP A 272 -2.96 16.54 9.16
C ASP A 272 -4.42 16.94 8.88
N SER A 273 -4.64 18.10 8.27
CA SER A 273 -5.96 18.55 7.82
C SER A 273 -6.62 17.59 6.83
N ILE A 274 -5.88 17.08 5.83
CA ILE A 274 -6.41 16.06 4.91
C ILE A 274 -6.72 14.78 5.67
N TYR A 275 -5.79 14.31 6.50
CA TYR A 275 -5.95 13.07 7.27
C TYR A 275 -7.22 13.08 8.12
N GLU A 276 -7.44 14.15 8.89
CA GLU A 276 -8.60 14.30 9.77
C GLU A 276 -9.90 14.40 8.98
N GLN A 277 -9.96 15.26 7.96
CA GLN A 277 -11.18 15.47 7.16
C GLN A 277 -11.58 14.22 6.38
N VAL A 278 -10.62 13.53 5.75
CA VAL A 278 -10.89 12.31 4.98
C VAL A 278 -11.37 11.19 5.90
N ARG A 279 -10.71 10.98 7.05
CA ARG A 279 -11.15 9.97 8.03
C ARG A 279 -12.55 10.26 8.53
N LYS A 280 -12.80 11.50 8.96
CA LYS A 280 -14.12 11.93 9.43
C LYS A 280 -15.20 11.69 8.38
N THR A 281 -14.96 12.09 7.13
CA THR A 281 -15.92 11.91 6.03
C THR A 281 -16.19 10.43 5.76
N ALA A 282 -15.15 9.58 5.77
CA ALA A 282 -15.30 8.15 5.59
C ALA A 282 -16.05 7.49 6.77
N GLU A 283 -15.80 7.94 8.00
CA GLU A 283 -16.46 7.45 9.23
C GLU A 283 -17.94 7.83 9.26
N GLU A 284 -18.28 9.09 9.00
CA GLU A 284 -19.67 9.58 8.93
C GLU A 284 -20.51 8.84 7.87
N ARG A 285 -19.84 8.32 6.83
CA ARG A 285 -20.47 7.49 5.78
C ARG A 285 -20.49 5.99 6.10
N GLY A 286 -19.85 5.54 7.19
CA GLY A 286 -19.72 4.11 7.53
C GLY A 286 -18.82 3.32 6.58
N LEU A 287 -17.87 4.00 5.91
CA LEU A 287 -16.99 3.45 4.88
C LEU A 287 -15.53 3.36 5.31
N LEU A 288 -15.14 3.98 6.42
CA LEU A 288 -13.80 3.88 6.98
C LEU A 288 -13.49 2.42 7.39
N LEU A 289 -12.29 1.95 7.06
CA LEU A 289 -11.76 0.68 7.55
C LEU A 289 -10.64 0.97 8.57
N ASP A 290 -10.56 0.13 9.60
CA ASP A 290 -9.55 0.29 10.66
C ASP A 290 -8.13 -0.02 10.17
N PHE A 291 -8.01 -0.87 9.17
CA PHE A 291 -6.72 -1.29 8.62
C PHE A 291 -5.89 -0.09 8.12
N VAL A 292 -4.66 0.01 8.58
CA VAL A 292 -3.68 0.98 8.09
C VAL A 292 -2.51 0.22 7.48
N CYS A 293 -2.26 0.41 6.18
CA CYS A 293 -1.18 -0.29 5.48
C CYS A 293 0.20 0.16 6.01
N PRO A 294 0.98 -0.72 6.68
CA PRO A 294 2.22 -0.31 7.34
C PRO A 294 3.25 0.29 6.38
N THR A 295 3.30 -0.22 5.14
CA THR A 295 4.28 0.22 4.14
C THR A 295 3.97 1.60 3.53
N PHE A 296 2.81 2.19 3.83
CA PHE A 296 2.40 3.53 3.40
C PHE A 296 2.08 4.47 4.57
N ALA A 297 2.33 4.03 5.80
CA ALA A 297 1.90 4.75 6.99
C ALA A 297 2.92 5.79 7.45
N ASP A 298 2.41 6.91 7.96
CA ASP A 298 3.24 7.85 8.73
C ASP A 298 3.63 7.25 10.09
N LYS A 299 4.74 7.71 10.67
CA LYS A 299 5.14 7.35 12.04
C LYS A 299 4.10 7.68 13.11
N ARG A 300 3.18 8.62 12.85
CA ARG A 300 2.11 9.03 13.80
C ARG A 300 0.86 8.16 13.68
N GLN A 301 0.76 7.30 12.66
CA GLN A 301 -0.39 6.40 12.52
C GLN A 301 -0.23 5.18 13.42
N HIS A 302 -1.29 4.86 14.18
CA HIS A 302 -1.33 3.68 15.05
C HIS A 302 -1.62 2.40 14.26
N VAL A 303 -0.67 1.99 13.42
CA VAL A 303 -0.83 0.89 12.46
C VAL A 303 -1.32 -0.40 13.08
N LEU A 304 -0.69 -0.84 14.18
CA LEU A 304 -1.01 -2.13 14.80
C LEU A 304 -2.46 -2.16 15.34
N ARG A 305 -3.02 -1.02 15.76
CA ARG A 305 -4.43 -0.96 16.23
C ARG A 305 -5.42 -1.36 15.13
N GLY A 306 -5.06 -1.14 13.87
CA GLY A 306 -5.87 -1.49 12.70
C GLY A 306 -5.87 -2.97 12.31
N PHE A 307 -5.13 -3.83 13.03
CA PHE A 307 -5.02 -5.26 12.67
C PHE A 307 -6.13 -6.13 13.29
N GLY A 308 -6.99 -5.55 14.12
CA GLY A 308 -8.04 -6.27 14.86
C GLY A 308 -7.53 -6.93 16.15
N GLU A 309 -8.42 -7.10 17.11
CA GLU A 309 -8.08 -7.48 18.50
C GLU A 309 -7.30 -8.79 18.59
N GLU A 310 -7.68 -9.83 17.83
CA GLU A 310 -7.00 -11.13 17.83
C GLU A 310 -5.54 -11.00 17.37
N ASN A 311 -5.29 -10.30 16.26
CA ASN A 311 -3.94 -10.14 15.71
C ASN A 311 -3.09 -9.24 16.62
N VAL A 312 -3.69 -8.21 17.21
CA VAL A 312 -3.00 -7.36 18.20
C VAL A 312 -2.60 -8.16 19.44
N ALA A 313 -3.49 -9.01 19.95
CA ALA A 313 -3.19 -9.90 21.07
C ALA A 313 -2.06 -10.88 20.73
N LEU A 314 -2.10 -11.50 19.54
CA LEU A 314 -1.03 -12.37 19.05
C LEU A 314 0.31 -11.63 19.01
N ILE A 315 0.36 -10.44 18.43
CA ILE A 315 1.60 -9.65 18.33
C ILE A 315 2.13 -9.30 19.72
N LYS A 316 1.27 -8.91 20.66
CA LYS A 316 1.67 -8.63 22.06
C LYS A 316 2.24 -9.87 22.74
N GLU A 317 1.56 -11.01 22.62
CA GLU A 317 2.00 -12.27 23.23
C GLU A 317 3.35 -12.73 22.67
N VAL A 318 3.51 -12.70 21.34
CA VAL A 318 4.75 -13.09 20.67
C VAL A 318 5.89 -12.14 21.03
N ALA A 319 5.65 -10.83 21.10
CA ALA A 319 6.65 -9.87 21.56
C ALA A 319 7.11 -10.19 23.00
N GLY A 320 6.18 -10.43 23.93
CA GLY A 320 6.52 -10.82 25.31
C GLY A 320 7.28 -12.15 25.40
N LYS A 321 6.96 -13.11 24.52
CA LYS A 321 7.60 -14.43 24.49
C LYS A 321 9.01 -14.43 23.90
N TYR A 322 9.24 -13.67 22.84
CA TYR A 322 10.49 -13.70 22.06
C TYR A 322 11.40 -12.48 22.29
N ASP A 323 10.89 -11.42 22.91
CA ASP A 323 11.60 -10.20 23.30
C ASP A 323 11.31 -9.84 24.77
N GLY A 324 11.46 -10.81 25.69
CA GLY A 324 11.07 -10.63 27.10
C GLY A 324 11.87 -9.56 27.88
N GLU A 325 13.05 -9.18 27.41
CA GLU A 325 13.82 -8.03 27.94
C GLU A 325 13.46 -6.70 27.26
N GLU A 326 12.57 -6.76 26.27
CA GLU A 326 12.07 -5.64 25.48
C GLU A 326 13.19 -4.92 24.71
N VAL A 327 14.16 -5.67 24.17
CA VAL A 327 15.29 -5.13 23.42
C VAL A 327 14.79 -4.34 22.20
N PHE A 328 13.85 -4.91 21.44
CA PHE A 328 13.29 -4.27 20.25
C PHE A 328 12.23 -3.22 20.59
N GLN A 329 11.69 -3.25 21.80
CA GLN A 329 10.81 -2.18 22.29
C GLN A 329 11.57 -1.05 22.96
N LYS A 330 12.82 -1.20 23.41
CA LYS A 330 13.59 -0.14 24.09
C LYS A 330 14.61 0.50 23.18
N LEU A 331 15.36 -0.31 22.43
CA LEU A 331 16.53 0.14 21.68
C LEU A 331 16.20 0.51 20.23
N GLN A 332 15.02 0.14 19.72
CA GLN A 332 14.59 0.54 18.38
C GLN A 332 14.08 1.98 18.36
N TYR A 333 14.58 2.77 17.41
CA TYR A 333 14.07 4.08 17.10
C TYR A 333 13.12 4.01 15.89
N GLY A 334 11.84 4.30 16.11
CA GLY A 334 10.79 4.23 15.09
C GLY A 334 10.26 2.82 14.81
N GLY A 335 9.45 2.71 13.75
CA GLY A 335 8.63 1.53 13.46
C GLY A 335 7.31 1.54 14.23
N PHE A 336 6.43 0.59 13.91
CA PHE A 336 5.14 0.42 14.59
C PHE A 336 5.30 -0.63 15.68
N LEU A 337 5.56 -0.17 16.90
CA LEU A 337 5.98 -1.03 18.01
C LEU A 337 4.84 -1.33 18.97
N VAL A 338 4.93 -2.47 19.65
CA VAL A 338 3.97 -2.90 20.67
C VAL A 338 3.93 -1.93 21.85
N ARG A 339 5.06 -1.30 22.21
CA ARG A 339 5.10 -0.27 23.26
C ARG A 339 4.20 0.95 22.99
N ASP A 340 3.83 1.18 21.72
CA ASP A 340 3.07 2.35 21.28
C ASP A 340 1.57 2.04 21.04
N LEU A 341 1.13 0.82 21.39
CA LEU A 341 -0.25 0.34 21.23
C LEU A 341 -1.24 0.94 22.22
#